data_AF-A0A257VVP9-F1
#
_entry.id   AF-A0A257VVP9-F1
#
_cell.length_a   1.000
_cell.length_b   1.000
_cell.length_c   1.000
_cell.angle_alpha   90.00
_cell.angle_beta   90.00
_cell.angle_gamma   90.00
#
_symmetry.space_group_name_H-M   'P 1'
#
loop_
_entity.id
_entity.type
_entity.pdbx_description
1 polymer ?
#
loop_
_entity_poly.entity_id
_entity_poly.type
_entity_poly.pdbx_seq_one_letter_code
_entity_poly.pdbx_strand_id
1 'polypeptide(L)'
;NQRYFAIPWLDACLSLRLPRVTGEPLRDMPTDDIWLAPVTGSEAVPTAKFDGNPLTAGWLPNAQVAQEWMQYVKDTLVADTTPPPAPTQVRVQGSELTWEADADLESGLASFIIERDGKFLANVPEQGTNPFGRPIFQNLQYSDTPTQPLVPMMYTDQQAESGTKHTYRVIAVNTAGLKSAPAETR
;
A
#
# COMPACT_ATOMS: atom_id res chain seq x y z
N ASN A 1 -2.78 7.96 7.84
CA ASN A 1 -3.89 7.37 7.05
C ASN A 1 -4.35 8.23 5.87
N GLN A 2 -4.18 9.57 5.87
CA GLN A 2 -4.66 10.42 4.76
C GLN A 2 -4.11 9.99 3.39
N ARG A 3 -2.86 9.50 3.32
CA ARG A 3 -2.23 9.01 2.09
C ARG A 3 -3.05 7.97 1.33
N TYR A 4 -3.78 7.10 2.04
CA TYR A 4 -4.52 5.99 1.41
C TYR A 4 -5.63 6.48 0.50
N PHE A 5 -6.17 7.67 0.75
CA PHE A 5 -7.10 8.34 -0.15
C PHE A 5 -6.43 9.41 -1.01
N ALA A 6 -5.46 10.16 -0.46
CA ALA A 6 -4.81 11.24 -1.19
C ALA A 6 -4.05 10.76 -2.44
N ILE A 7 -3.37 9.60 -2.37
CA ILE A 7 -2.64 9.02 -3.50
C ILE A 7 -3.60 8.66 -4.65
N PRO A 8 -4.64 7.82 -4.47
CA PRO A 8 -5.55 7.49 -5.58
C PRO A 8 -6.32 8.71 -6.11
N TRP A 9 -6.67 9.68 -5.25
CA TRP A 9 -7.25 10.94 -5.72
C TRP A 9 -6.28 11.74 -6.60
N LEU A 10 -5.01 11.89 -6.18
CA LEU A 10 -3.98 12.55 -6.98
C LEU A 10 -3.69 11.81 -8.29
N ASP A 11 -3.62 10.48 -8.25
CA ASP A 11 -3.40 9.65 -9.44
C ASP A 11 -4.54 9.82 -10.46
N ALA A 12 -5.80 9.81 -10.00
CA ALA A 12 -6.95 10.10 -10.84
C ALA A 12 -6.89 11.52 -11.43
N CYS A 13 -6.48 12.53 -10.63
CA CYS A 13 -6.31 13.89 -11.11
C CYS A 13 -5.22 13.98 -12.19
N LEU A 14 -4.07 13.35 -11.97
CA LEU A 14 -2.96 13.32 -12.93
C LEU A 14 -3.37 12.60 -14.21
N SER A 15 -4.05 11.46 -14.08
CA SER A 15 -4.60 10.69 -15.20
C SER A 15 -5.63 11.46 -16.03
N LEU A 16 -6.29 12.47 -15.46
CA LEU A 16 -7.18 13.37 -16.18
C LEU A 16 -6.44 14.58 -16.77
N ARG A 17 -5.48 15.15 -16.03
CA ARG A 17 -4.82 16.43 -16.37
C ARG A 17 -3.63 16.29 -17.30
N LEU A 18 -2.83 15.23 -17.17
CA LEU A 18 -1.57 15.09 -17.92
C LEU A 18 -1.84 14.86 -19.41
N PRO A 19 -1.01 15.40 -20.33
CA PRO A 19 -1.17 15.14 -21.75
C PRO A 19 -0.94 13.66 -22.07
N ARG A 20 -1.57 13.18 -23.15
CA ARG A 20 -1.33 11.82 -23.65
C ARG A 20 -0.01 11.70 -24.41
N VAL A 21 0.51 12.82 -24.90
CA VAL A 21 1.76 12.93 -25.64
C VAL A 21 2.69 13.88 -24.90
N THR A 22 3.92 13.44 -24.64
CA THR A 22 4.93 14.24 -23.96
C THR A 22 5.19 15.56 -24.71
N GLY A 23 5.15 16.68 -23.97
CA GLY A 23 5.40 18.02 -24.50
C GLY A 23 4.14 18.78 -24.93
N GLU A 24 2.97 18.14 -24.98
CA GLU A 24 1.70 18.84 -25.20
C GLU A 24 1.21 19.58 -23.94
N PRO A 25 0.33 20.58 -24.08
CA PRO A 25 -0.31 21.24 -22.95
C PRO A 25 -1.13 20.28 -22.08
N LEU A 26 -1.30 20.64 -20.80
CA LEU A 26 -2.18 19.91 -19.89
C LEU A 26 -3.65 19.94 -20.40
N ARG A 27 -4.37 18.82 -20.28
CA ARG A 27 -5.79 18.68 -20.68
C ARG A 27 -6.72 19.30 -19.67
N ASP A 28 -7.74 20.05 -20.09
CA ASP A 28 -8.71 20.62 -19.16
C ASP A 28 -9.30 19.56 -18.22
N MET A 29 -9.52 19.93 -16.96
CA MET A 29 -10.15 19.04 -16.00
C MET A 29 -11.63 18.84 -16.37
N PRO A 30 -12.17 17.63 -16.22
CA PRO A 30 -13.56 17.37 -16.53
C PRO A 30 -14.48 18.18 -15.62
N THR A 31 -15.49 18.80 -16.22
CA THR A 31 -16.60 19.47 -15.52
C THR A 31 -17.84 18.58 -15.43
N ASP A 32 -17.92 17.57 -16.29
CA ASP A 32 -18.98 16.56 -16.35
C ASP A 32 -18.43 15.21 -15.86
N ASP A 33 -19.30 14.24 -15.53
CA ASP A 33 -18.93 12.91 -14.98
C ASP A 33 -18.12 12.92 -13.67
N ILE A 34 -18.17 14.04 -12.95
CA ILE A 34 -17.59 14.22 -11.62
C ILE A 34 -18.62 13.96 -10.51
N TRP A 35 -18.10 13.77 -9.30
CA TRP A 35 -18.90 13.56 -8.09
C TRP A 35 -18.65 14.70 -7.11
N LEU A 36 -19.69 15.05 -6.35
CA LEU A 36 -19.66 16.11 -5.36
C LEU A 36 -20.10 15.56 -4.01
N ALA A 37 -19.46 16.05 -2.96
CA ALA A 37 -19.82 15.74 -1.58
C ALA A 37 -19.85 17.02 -0.74
N PRO A 38 -20.76 17.15 0.23
CA PRO A 38 -20.63 18.18 1.25
C PRO A 38 -19.30 18.00 2.01
N VAL A 39 -18.57 19.08 2.31
CA VAL A 39 -17.24 19.03 2.95
C VAL A 39 -17.25 18.29 4.29
N THR A 40 -18.35 18.40 5.05
CA THR A 40 -18.57 17.70 6.33
C THR A 40 -19.52 16.50 6.19
N GLY A 41 -19.82 16.08 4.96
CA GLY A 41 -20.73 14.97 4.68
C GLY A 41 -20.01 13.63 4.65
N SER A 42 -20.80 12.57 4.50
CA SER A 42 -20.31 11.19 4.33
C SER A 42 -20.75 10.56 3.01
N GLU A 43 -21.50 11.29 2.19
CA GLU A 43 -22.05 10.81 0.92
C GLU A 43 -21.60 11.71 -0.21
N ALA A 44 -21.13 11.08 -1.28
CA ALA A 44 -20.85 11.71 -2.55
C ALA A 44 -21.94 11.30 -3.54
N VAL A 45 -22.33 12.22 -4.42
CA VAL A 45 -23.31 11.98 -5.48
C VAL A 45 -22.77 12.50 -6.81
N PRO A 46 -23.24 11.96 -7.96
CA PRO A 46 -22.95 12.59 -9.25
C PRO A 46 -23.42 14.05 -9.25
N THR A 47 -22.70 14.95 -9.93
CA THR A 47 -23.02 16.38 -9.96
C THR A 47 -24.48 16.67 -10.32
N ALA A 48 -25.07 15.92 -11.26
CA ALA A 48 -26.48 16.09 -11.67
C ALA A 48 -27.49 15.83 -10.54
N LYS A 49 -27.09 15.19 -9.45
CA LYS A 49 -27.92 14.88 -8.28
C LYS A 49 -27.54 15.71 -7.05
N PHE A 50 -26.58 16.62 -7.19
CA PHE A 50 -26.12 17.43 -6.07
C PHE A 50 -27.07 18.63 -5.85
N ASP A 51 -27.75 18.65 -4.70
CA ASP A 51 -28.77 19.64 -4.35
C ASP A 51 -28.20 20.86 -3.59
N GLY A 52 -26.88 21.08 -3.66
CA GLY A 52 -26.18 22.17 -2.97
C GLY A 52 -25.43 23.08 -3.94
N ASN A 53 -24.73 24.10 -3.41
CA ASN A 53 -23.85 24.94 -4.22
C ASN A 53 -22.56 24.18 -4.61
N PRO A 54 -22.34 23.82 -5.89
CA PRO A 54 -21.18 23.03 -6.31
C PRO A 54 -19.84 23.70 -5.99
N LEU A 55 -19.80 25.04 -5.94
CA LEU A 55 -18.59 25.80 -5.65
C LEU A 55 -18.17 25.75 -4.16
N THR A 56 -18.99 25.13 -3.32
CA THR A 56 -18.70 24.89 -1.89
C THR A 56 -18.56 23.41 -1.54
N ALA A 57 -18.67 22.53 -2.54
CA ALA A 57 -18.60 21.09 -2.36
C ALA A 57 -17.15 20.58 -2.47
N GLY A 58 -16.90 19.43 -1.85
CA GLY A 58 -15.73 18.61 -2.16
C GLY A 58 -15.87 18.02 -3.56
N TRP A 59 -14.83 18.16 -4.38
CA TRP A 59 -14.79 17.69 -5.75
C TRP A 59 -14.07 16.33 -5.85
N LEU A 60 -14.69 15.38 -6.54
CA LEU A 60 -14.19 14.01 -6.72
C LEU A 60 -14.18 13.67 -8.23
N PRO A 61 -13.04 13.21 -8.77
CA PRO A 61 -12.82 13.13 -10.21
C PRO A 61 -13.70 12.12 -10.95
N ASN A 62 -14.22 11.10 -10.24
CA ASN A 62 -15.04 10.04 -10.82
C ASN A 62 -15.75 9.23 -9.71
N ALA A 63 -16.58 8.27 -10.12
CA ALA A 63 -17.35 7.41 -9.22
C ALA A 63 -16.48 6.51 -8.33
N GLN A 64 -15.35 6.00 -8.83
CA GLN A 64 -14.47 5.12 -8.07
C GLN A 64 -13.84 5.88 -6.90
N VAL A 65 -13.23 7.04 -7.16
CA VAL A 65 -12.65 7.88 -6.12
C VAL A 65 -13.72 8.37 -5.14
N ALA A 66 -14.96 8.58 -5.60
CA ALA A 66 -16.06 8.90 -4.71
C ALA A 66 -16.40 7.76 -3.74
N GLN A 67 -16.37 6.50 -4.19
CA GLN A 67 -16.56 5.34 -3.32
C GLN A 67 -15.42 5.18 -2.31
N GLU A 68 -14.18 5.35 -2.76
CA GLU A 68 -13.00 5.33 -1.89
C GLU A 68 -13.06 6.45 -0.84
N TRP A 69 -13.49 7.65 -1.24
CA TRP A 69 -13.71 8.76 -0.32
C TRP A 69 -14.78 8.45 0.73
N MET A 70 -15.93 7.91 0.31
CA MET A 70 -17.03 7.54 1.22
C MET A 70 -16.60 6.46 2.23
N GLN A 71 -15.74 5.52 1.83
CA GLN A 71 -15.12 4.58 2.76
C GLN A 71 -14.18 5.32 3.72
N TYR A 72 -13.25 6.10 3.17
CA TYR A 72 -12.23 6.81 3.94
C TYR A 72 -12.82 7.73 5.01
N VAL A 73 -13.88 8.48 4.71
CA VAL A 73 -14.51 9.36 5.72
C VAL A 73 -15.23 8.59 6.83
N LYS A 74 -15.60 7.33 6.57
CA LYS A 74 -16.29 6.46 7.54
C LYS A 74 -15.31 5.81 8.52
N ASP A 75 -14.22 5.24 8.03
CA ASP A 75 -13.32 4.39 8.83
C ASP A 75 -11.83 4.69 8.65
N THR A 76 -11.48 5.70 7.85
CA THR A 76 -10.09 6.09 7.49
C THR A 76 -9.33 5.03 6.70
N LEU A 77 -10.03 4.04 6.14
CA LEU A 77 -9.48 3.00 5.27
C LEU A 77 -9.84 3.27 3.82
N VAL A 78 -8.99 2.79 2.92
CA VAL A 78 -9.29 2.58 1.50
C VAL A 78 -8.98 1.12 1.21
N ALA A 79 -9.93 0.39 0.63
CA ALA A 79 -9.74 -1.01 0.31
C ALA A 79 -8.63 -1.19 -0.73
N ASP A 80 -7.72 -2.12 -0.46
CA ASP A 80 -6.72 -2.57 -1.42
C ASP A 80 -7.01 -4.03 -1.76
N THR A 81 -7.01 -4.33 -3.06
CA THR A 81 -7.30 -5.66 -3.62
C THR A 81 -6.12 -6.24 -4.40
N THR A 82 -4.99 -5.53 -4.42
CA THR A 82 -3.78 -5.92 -5.14
C THR A 82 -2.73 -6.48 -4.18
N PRO A 83 -2.08 -7.61 -4.52
CA PRO A 83 -0.98 -8.12 -3.71
C PRO A 83 0.26 -7.22 -3.88
N PRO A 84 1.13 -7.16 -2.85
CA PRO A 84 2.38 -6.40 -2.95
C PRO A 84 3.33 -7.03 -3.98
N PRO A 85 4.33 -6.26 -4.45
CA PRO A 85 5.44 -6.81 -5.24
C PRO A 85 6.14 -7.97 -4.52
N ALA A 86 6.61 -8.96 -5.28
CA ALA A 86 7.38 -10.07 -4.73
C ALA A 86 8.76 -9.58 -4.26
N PRO A 87 9.28 -10.11 -3.12
CA PRO A 87 10.66 -9.85 -2.72
C PRO A 87 11.66 -10.27 -3.80
N THR A 88 12.88 -9.75 -3.70
CA THR A 88 13.98 -10.11 -4.60
C THR A 88 15.27 -10.31 -3.83
N GLN A 89 16.33 -10.73 -4.52
CA GLN A 89 17.68 -10.91 -3.95
C GLN A 89 17.69 -11.76 -2.66
N VAL A 90 16.84 -12.78 -2.58
CA VAL A 90 16.79 -13.69 -1.43
C VAL A 90 18.11 -14.47 -1.34
N ARG A 91 18.87 -14.24 -0.27
CA ARG A 91 20.21 -14.81 -0.05
C ARG A 91 20.30 -15.43 1.33
N VAL A 92 21.03 -16.55 1.42
CA VAL A 92 21.32 -17.23 2.68
C VAL A 92 22.83 -17.27 2.91
N GLN A 93 23.26 -16.85 4.09
CA GLN A 93 24.63 -17.02 4.58
C GLN A 93 24.59 -17.71 5.95
N GLY A 94 24.98 -18.99 5.98
CA GLY A 94 24.79 -19.80 7.20
C GLY A 94 23.30 -19.98 7.51
N SER A 95 22.85 -19.45 8.64
CA SER A 95 21.44 -19.41 9.04
C SER A 95 20.77 -18.05 8.86
N GLU A 96 21.47 -17.05 8.31
CA GLU A 96 20.94 -15.71 8.07
C GLU A 96 20.39 -15.59 6.66
N LEU A 97 19.12 -15.17 6.58
CA LEU A 97 18.37 -14.91 5.37
C LEU A 97 18.22 -13.40 5.19
N THR A 98 18.56 -12.88 4.02
CA THR A 98 18.37 -11.47 3.64
C THR A 98 17.61 -11.37 2.32
N TRP A 99 16.86 -10.27 2.14
CA TRP A 99 16.13 -10.00 0.91
C TRP A 99 16.00 -8.49 0.66
N GLU A 100 15.55 -8.14 -0.54
CA GLU A 100 15.11 -6.80 -0.90
C GLU A 100 13.61 -6.85 -1.23
N ALA A 101 12.90 -5.73 -1.05
CA ALA A 101 11.51 -5.60 -1.41
C ALA A 101 11.16 -4.16 -1.76
N ASP A 102 10.37 -4.00 -2.83
CA ASP A 102 9.77 -2.73 -3.18
C ASP A 102 8.57 -2.43 -2.27
N ALA A 103 8.29 -1.14 -2.07
CA ALA A 103 7.10 -0.73 -1.34
C ALA A 103 5.83 -1.10 -2.12
N ASP A 104 4.80 -1.49 -1.38
CA ASP A 104 3.42 -1.50 -1.86
C ASP A 104 2.86 -0.07 -1.75
N LEU A 105 2.53 0.57 -2.87
CA LEU A 105 2.16 1.99 -2.88
C LEU A 105 0.76 2.21 -2.33
N GLU A 106 -0.12 1.23 -2.53
CA GLU A 106 -1.53 1.25 -2.20
C GLU A 106 -1.73 1.13 -0.69
N SER A 107 -1.11 0.13 -0.05
CA SER A 107 -1.35 -0.18 1.35
C SER A 107 -0.09 -0.30 2.20
N GLY A 108 1.09 -0.39 1.59
CA GLY A 108 2.35 -0.57 2.29
C GLY A 108 2.57 -2.02 2.75
N LEU A 109 3.83 -2.39 2.96
CA LEU A 109 4.20 -3.70 3.48
C LEU A 109 3.96 -3.77 4.99
N ALA A 110 3.24 -4.79 5.43
CA ALA A 110 3.01 -5.08 6.84
C ALA A 110 4.10 -6.00 7.41
N SER A 111 4.40 -7.08 6.69
CA SER A 111 5.33 -8.11 7.14
C SER A 111 5.81 -8.98 5.97
N PHE A 112 6.70 -9.92 6.29
CA PHE A 112 7.16 -10.97 5.41
C PHE A 112 6.92 -12.34 6.06
N ILE A 113 6.36 -13.27 5.30
CA ILE A 113 6.30 -14.69 5.69
C ILE A 113 7.58 -15.36 5.20
N ILE A 114 8.26 -16.06 6.11
CA ILE A 114 9.42 -16.89 5.83
C ILE A 114 8.98 -18.35 5.83
N GLU A 115 9.32 -19.06 4.76
CA GLU A 115 9.14 -20.51 4.67
C GLU A 115 10.49 -21.21 4.55
N ARG A 116 10.61 -22.38 5.18
CA ARG A 116 11.74 -23.29 5.06
C ARG A 116 11.24 -24.64 4.58
N ASP A 117 11.83 -25.14 3.49
CA ASP A 117 11.49 -26.42 2.87
C ASP A 117 9.98 -26.59 2.62
N GLY A 118 9.35 -25.51 2.16
CA GLY A 118 7.92 -25.45 1.84
C GLY A 118 6.97 -25.38 3.04
N LYS A 119 7.50 -25.14 4.25
CA LYS A 119 6.70 -24.97 5.47
C LYS A 119 6.91 -23.59 6.06
N PHE A 120 5.85 -23.03 6.64
CA PHE A 120 5.93 -21.81 7.44
C PHE A 120 7.00 -21.93 8.52
N LEU A 121 7.86 -20.92 8.61
CA LEU A 121 8.89 -20.79 9.64
C LEU A 121 8.61 -19.60 10.55
N ALA A 122 8.37 -18.41 9.98
CA ALA A 122 8.19 -17.19 10.76
C ALA A 122 7.41 -16.10 10.01
N ASN A 123 6.91 -15.12 10.77
CA ASN A 123 6.52 -13.80 10.26
C ASN A 123 7.56 -12.77 10.71
N VAL A 124 7.91 -11.83 9.83
CA VAL A 124 8.90 -10.78 10.09
C VAL A 124 8.30 -9.40 9.76
N PRO A 125 8.09 -8.52 10.76
CA PRO A 125 8.13 -8.83 12.19
C PRO A 125 7.02 -9.81 12.58
N GLU A 126 7.17 -10.47 13.73
CA GLU A 126 6.14 -11.36 14.28
C GLU A 126 4.87 -10.58 14.63
N GLN A 127 5.02 -9.34 15.10
CA GLN A 127 3.94 -8.44 15.45
C GLN A 127 4.25 -7.01 15.00
N GLY A 128 3.22 -6.30 14.53
CA GLY A 128 3.31 -4.86 14.24
C GLY A 128 3.51 -4.03 15.50
N THR A 129 4.34 -2.98 15.41
CA THR A 129 4.75 -2.17 16.56
C THR A 129 3.91 -0.91 16.76
N ASN A 130 3.18 -0.44 15.74
CA ASN A 130 2.42 0.80 15.79
C ASN A 130 0.94 0.56 16.16
N PRO A 131 0.44 1.09 17.29
CA PRO A 131 -0.96 0.98 17.67
C PRO A 131 -1.88 1.92 16.88
N PHE A 132 -1.33 2.89 16.14
CA PHE A 132 -2.09 3.88 15.38
C PHE A 132 -2.00 3.64 13.88
N GLY A 133 -3.14 3.61 13.20
CA GLY A 133 -3.19 3.39 11.75
C GLY A 133 -2.86 1.94 11.38
N ARG A 134 -2.35 1.74 10.16
CA ARG A 134 -1.98 0.40 9.68
C ARG A 134 -0.54 0.05 10.13
N PRO A 135 -0.29 -1.15 10.67
CA PRO A 135 1.05 -1.57 11.08
C PRO A 135 1.89 -1.88 9.84
N ILE A 136 2.88 -1.02 9.54
CA ILE A 136 3.81 -1.23 8.42
C ILE A 136 5.19 -1.67 8.91
N PHE A 137 5.90 -2.44 8.09
CA PHE A 137 7.20 -3.04 8.37
C PHE A 137 8.26 -2.03 8.82
N GLN A 138 8.41 -0.92 8.09
CA GLN A 138 9.41 0.11 8.39
C GLN A 138 9.04 1.03 9.56
N ASN A 139 7.87 0.80 10.18
CA ASN A 139 7.22 1.71 11.12
C ASN A 139 7.00 3.13 10.55
N LEU A 140 6.25 3.97 11.25
CA LEU A 140 5.99 5.35 10.84
C LEU A 140 6.21 6.31 12.00
N GLN A 141 6.86 7.42 11.69
CA GLN A 141 6.81 8.65 12.47
C GLN A 141 5.79 9.62 11.85
N TYR A 142 5.81 10.88 12.30
CA TYR A 142 4.97 11.92 11.70
C TYR A 142 5.28 12.11 10.21
N SER A 143 4.26 12.56 9.47
CA SER A 143 4.34 12.85 8.04
C SER A 143 4.81 11.67 7.18
N ASP A 144 4.43 10.45 7.57
CA ASP A 144 4.78 9.20 6.88
C ASP A 144 6.29 8.93 6.75
N THR A 145 7.12 9.50 7.64
CA THR A 145 8.57 9.28 7.65
C THR A 145 8.91 7.94 8.31
N PRO A 146 9.68 7.03 7.67
CA PRO A 146 10.14 5.80 8.31
C PRO A 146 11.00 6.06 9.55
N THR A 147 10.95 5.17 10.54
CA THR A 147 11.87 5.26 11.67
C THR A 147 13.30 4.96 11.25
N GLN A 148 14.28 5.63 11.87
CA GLN A 148 15.70 5.38 11.65
C GLN A 148 16.36 4.74 12.89
N PRO A 149 17.27 3.77 12.71
CA PRO A 149 17.64 3.15 11.43
C PRO A 149 16.49 2.34 10.84
N LEU A 150 16.47 2.18 9.51
CA LEU A 150 15.49 1.33 8.84
C LEU A 150 15.56 -0.10 9.37
N VAL A 151 14.39 -0.74 9.45
CA VAL A 151 14.31 -2.16 9.82
C VAL A 151 14.94 -2.97 8.68
N PRO A 152 15.94 -3.82 8.99
CA PRO A 152 16.58 -4.65 7.97
C PRO A 152 15.63 -5.76 7.51
N MET A 153 15.62 -6.01 6.20
CA MET A 153 14.93 -7.15 5.59
C MET A 153 15.76 -8.42 5.78
N MET A 154 15.75 -8.92 7.02
CA MET A 154 16.61 -10.01 7.46
C MET A 154 15.90 -10.91 8.48
N TYR A 155 16.26 -12.19 8.47
CA TYR A 155 15.79 -13.18 9.43
C TYR A 155 16.89 -14.21 9.73
N THR A 156 17.05 -14.59 11.00
CA THR A 156 18.00 -15.65 11.39
C THR A 156 17.23 -16.89 11.80
N ASP A 157 17.43 -17.99 11.07
CA ASP A 157 16.87 -19.30 11.43
C ASP A 157 17.70 -19.96 12.55
N GLN A 158 17.25 -19.80 13.79
CA GLN A 158 17.91 -20.40 14.96
C GLN A 158 17.82 -21.93 15.00
N GLN A 159 16.96 -22.54 14.18
CA GLN A 159 16.73 -23.97 14.13
C GLN A 159 17.36 -24.63 12.90
N ALA A 160 18.11 -23.89 12.09
CA ALA A 160 18.83 -24.45 10.94
C ALA A 160 20.00 -25.32 11.41
N GLU A 161 20.05 -26.57 10.96
CA GLU A 161 21.15 -27.47 11.27
C GLU A 161 22.38 -27.13 10.45
N SER A 162 23.55 -27.05 11.11
CA SER A 162 24.81 -26.76 10.42
C SER A 162 25.15 -27.86 9.42
N GLY A 163 25.41 -27.46 8.18
CA GLY A 163 25.74 -28.38 7.08
C GLY A 163 24.51 -28.90 6.32
N THR A 164 23.29 -28.63 6.77
CA THR A 164 22.07 -28.96 6.04
C THR A 164 21.71 -27.85 5.06
N LYS A 165 21.52 -28.21 3.78
CA LYS A 165 21.06 -27.25 2.77
C LYS A 165 19.54 -27.15 2.84
N HIS A 166 19.05 -26.00 3.28
CA HIS A 166 17.63 -25.66 3.29
C HIS A 166 17.27 -24.79 2.09
N THR A 167 16.00 -24.89 1.66
CA THR A 167 15.42 -23.97 0.67
C THR A 167 14.53 -22.97 1.41
N TYR A 168 14.77 -21.68 1.22
CA TYR A 168 13.96 -20.64 1.84
C TYR A 168 13.14 -19.87 0.82
N ARG A 169 11.93 -19.48 1.24
CA ARG A 169 11.08 -18.55 0.48
C ARG A 169 10.68 -17.38 1.35
N VAL A 170 10.61 -16.21 0.73
CA VAL A 170 10.13 -14.97 1.34
C VAL A 170 8.89 -14.51 0.58
N ILE A 171 7.81 -14.22 1.31
CA ILE A 171 6.55 -13.74 0.76
C ILE A 171 6.22 -12.41 1.45
N ALA A 172 6.18 -11.32 0.70
CA ALA A 172 5.70 -10.03 1.21
C ALA A 172 4.19 -10.06 1.46
N VAL A 173 3.76 -9.42 2.56
CA VAL A 173 2.37 -9.24 2.96
C VAL A 173 2.08 -7.76 3.15
N ASN A 174 1.04 -7.24 2.50
CA ASN A 174 0.65 -5.83 2.63
C ASN A 174 -0.31 -5.60 3.80
N THR A 175 -0.67 -4.35 4.10
CA THR A 175 -1.53 -4.04 5.24
C THR A 175 -3.00 -4.41 5.05
N ALA A 176 -3.40 -4.79 3.83
CA ALA A 176 -4.68 -5.44 3.54
C ALA A 176 -4.65 -6.96 3.76
N GLY A 177 -3.49 -7.53 4.08
CA GLY A 177 -3.30 -8.97 4.33
C GLY A 177 -3.09 -9.80 3.06
N LEU A 178 -2.90 -9.15 1.90
CA LEU A 178 -2.65 -9.81 0.62
C LEU A 178 -1.18 -10.22 0.50
N LYS A 179 -0.96 -11.35 -0.16
CA LYS A 179 0.35 -12.01 -0.27
C LYS A 179 0.88 -11.90 -1.69
N SER A 180 2.15 -11.53 -1.81
CA SER A 180 2.90 -11.61 -3.07
C SER A 180 3.14 -13.06 -3.52
N ALA A 181 3.66 -13.22 -4.74
CA ALA A 181 4.30 -14.47 -5.13
C ALA A 181 5.58 -14.72 -4.29
N PRO A 182 5.91 -15.98 -3.96
CA PRO A 182 7.11 -16.29 -3.21
C PRO A 182 8.37 -16.01 -4.02
N ALA A 183 9.37 -15.44 -3.35
CA ALA A 183 10.74 -15.33 -3.83
C ALA A 183 11.60 -16.39 -3.17
N GLU A 184 12.35 -17.16 -3.94
CA GLU A 184 13.16 -18.28 -3.45
C GLU A 184 14.65 -17.95 -3.49
N THR A 185 15.41 -18.56 -2.58
CA THR A 185 16.88 -18.55 -2.60
C THR A 185 17.41 -19.08 -3.92
N ARG A 186 18.34 -18.36 -4.55
CA ARG A 186 19.12 -18.88 -5.68
C ARG A 186 20.31 -19.71 -5.21
#